data_AF-A0A930X2H8-F1
#
_entry.id   AF-A0A930X2H8-F1
#
_cell.length_a   1.000
_cell.length_b   1.000
_cell.length_c   1.000
_cell.angle_alpha   90.00
_cell.angle_beta   90.00
_cell.angle_gamma   90.00
#
_symmetry.space_group_name_H-M   'P 1'
#
loop_
_entity.id
_entity.type
_entity.pdbx_description
1 polymer ?
#
loop_
_entity_poly.entity_id
_entity_poly.type
_entity_poly.pdbx_seq_one_letter_code
_entity_poly.pdbx_strand_id
1 'polypeptide(L)'
;MTSYATSTARADMGELRRLRSLLPPELQSWVTVEAATDVSPPLITCEELGKDQVEIQIDLAKWESLALDQRNLMFWHEVGRIQNDTIPRDGWEMAALAIGLGGAIGELWVQDGLLLMLALALCGFSGWRLYRRNNPQKSLAEAIDADERAIAIATRFGYTLPNAYKSLGSALKTLIEQTPKKRKRDQYIKRLDALKKSAAKAKDRARAGGNTRPAY
;
A
#
# COMPACT_ATOMS: atom_id res chain seq x y z
N MET A 1 -29.31 -8.10 -20.20
CA MET A 1 -28.45 -7.82 -19.02
C MET A 1 -27.28 -8.80 -18.86
N THR A 2 -27.33 -10.01 -19.44
CA THR A 2 -26.23 -11.00 -19.42
C THR A 2 -24.98 -10.62 -20.25
N SER A 3 -25.14 -9.81 -21.31
CA SER A 3 -24.02 -9.36 -22.15
C SER A 3 -23.05 -8.42 -21.42
N TYR A 4 -23.58 -7.46 -20.65
CA TYR A 4 -22.77 -6.49 -19.90
C TYR A 4 -21.94 -7.15 -18.79
N ALA A 5 -22.54 -8.09 -18.05
CA ALA A 5 -21.83 -8.84 -17.00
C ALA A 5 -20.69 -9.71 -17.56
N THR A 6 -20.85 -10.22 -18.78
CA THR A 6 -19.81 -11.03 -19.44
C THR A 6 -18.70 -10.15 -20.04
N SER A 7 -19.01 -8.92 -20.47
CA SER A 7 -18.00 -7.96 -20.96
C SER A 7 -17.16 -7.36 -19.83
N THR A 8 -17.77 -7.04 -18.68
CA THR A 8 -17.04 -6.52 -17.51
C THR A 8 -16.08 -7.59 -16.97
N ALA A 9 -16.56 -8.83 -16.78
CA ALA A 9 -15.70 -9.93 -16.32
C ALA A 9 -14.50 -10.22 -17.26
N ARG A 10 -14.66 -10.02 -18.57
CA ARG A 10 -13.54 -10.12 -19.53
C ARG A 10 -12.56 -8.95 -19.44
N ALA A 11 -13.08 -7.73 -19.25
CA ALA A 11 -12.24 -6.54 -19.04
C ALA A 11 -11.42 -6.66 -17.75
N ASP A 12 -12.06 -7.13 -16.67
CA ASP A 12 -11.47 -7.41 -15.38
C ASP A 12 -10.33 -8.44 -15.48
N MET A 13 -10.57 -9.57 -16.15
CA MET A 13 -9.53 -10.58 -16.42
C MET A 13 -8.38 -10.02 -17.27
N GLY A 14 -8.67 -9.13 -18.21
CA GLY A 14 -7.65 -8.45 -19.03
C GLY A 14 -6.78 -7.50 -18.22
N GLU A 15 -7.40 -6.74 -17.30
CA GLU A 15 -6.74 -5.83 -16.37
C GLU A 15 -5.78 -6.59 -15.45
N LEU A 16 -6.26 -7.66 -14.80
CA LEU A 16 -5.45 -8.50 -13.90
C LEU A 16 -4.26 -9.11 -14.63
N ARG A 17 -4.46 -9.60 -15.87
CA ARG A 17 -3.37 -10.13 -16.69
C ARG A 17 -2.34 -9.05 -17.03
N ARG A 18 -2.78 -7.82 -17.33
CA ARG A 18 -1.86 -6.70 -17.57
C ARG A 18 -1.06 -6.36 -16.32
N LEU A 19 -1.70 -6.25 -15.16
CA LEU A 19 -1.02 -5.95 -13.90
C LEU A 19 0.02 -7.02 -13.55
N ARG A 20 -0.30 -8.30 -13.78
CA ARG A 20 0.66 -9.40 -13.67
C ARG A 20 1.87 -9.23 -14.59
N SER A 21 1.70 -8.73 -15.81
CA SER A 21 2.82 -8.44 -16.72
C SER A 21 3.67 -7.23 -16.32
N LEU A 22 3.14 -6.34 -15.47
CA LEU A 22 3.87 -5.19 -14.93
C LEU A 22 4.68 -5.53 -13.67
N LEU A 23 4.57 -6.77 -13.16
CA LEU A 23 5.40 -7.24 -12.06
C LEU A 23 6.84 -7.48 -12.53
N PRO A 24 7.85 -7.00 -11.78
CA PRO A 24 9.24 -7.41 -11.96
C PRO A 24 9.37 -8.94 -11.97
N PRO A 25 10.26 -9.53 -12.81
CA PRO A 25 10.40 -10.98 -12.93
C PRO A 25 10.65 -11.70 -11.60
N GLU A 26 11.33 -11.05 -10.65
CA GLU A 26 11.64 -11.64 -9.34
C GLU A 26 10.39 -11.89 -8.48
N LEU A 27 9.30 -11.16 -8.73
CA LEU A 27 8.08 -11.18 -7.90
C LEU A 27 6.99 -12.07 -8.49
N GLN A 28 7.07 -12.44 -9.77
CA GLN A 28 6.01 -13.16 -10.47
C GLN A 28 5.73 -14.57 -9.93
N SER A 29 6.66 -15.18 -9.18
CA SER A 29 6.51 -16.52 -8.63
C SER A 29 5.83 -16.57 -7.26
N TRP A 30 5.78 -15.46 -6.53
CA TRP A 30 5.27 -15.40 -5.15
C TRP A 30 4.31 -14.23 -4.87
N VAL A 31 4.10 -13.35 -5.86
CA VAL A 31 3.07 -12.31 -5.82
C VAL A 31 1.89 -12.69 -6.71
N THR A 32 0.70 -12.80 -6.13
CA THR A 32 -0.58 -12.97 -6.83
C THR A 32 -1.32 -11.64 -6.91
N VAL A 33 -2.06 -11.42 -8.01
CA VAL A 33 -2.88 -10.21 -8.20
C VAL A 33 -4.31 -10.66 -8.43
N GLU A 34 -5.19 -10.26 -7.53
CA GLU A 34 -6.59 -10.69 -7.49
C GLU A 34 -7.54 -9.50 -7.43
N ALA A 35 -8.80 -9.73 -7.83
CA ALA A 35 -9.85 -8.73 -7.66
C ALA A 35 -10.34 -8.77 -6.22
N ALA A 36 -10.50 -7.61 -5.59
CA ALA A 36 -11.01 -7.54 -4.23
C ALA A 36 -12.47 -8.03 -4.16
N THR A 37 -12.75 -8.98 -3.26
CA THR A 37 -14.08 -9.58 -3.11
C THR A 37 -14.93 -8.96 -2.00
N ASP A 38 -14.38 -8.01 -1.24
CA ASP A 38 -15.05 -7.36 -0.13
C ASP A 38 -16.19 -6.43 -0.58
N VAL A 39 -17.18 -6.21 0.31
CA VAL A 39 -18.37 -5.39 0.06
C VAL A 39 -18.03 -3.89 -0.11
N SER A 40 -16.89 -3.43 0.42
CA SER A 40 -16.37 -2.07 0.18
C SER A 40 -14.85 -2.03 0.39
N PRO A 41 -14.07 -2.61 -0.54
CA PRO A 41 -12.62 -2.72 -0.37
C PRO A 41 -11.96 -1.33 -0.50
N PRO A 42 -10.78 -1.12 0.13
CA PRO A 42 -9.91 -0.03 -0.26
C PRO A 42 -9.45 -0.23 -1.72
N LEU A 43 -8.94 0.82 -2.36
CA LEU A 43 -8.55 0.76 -3.78
C LEU A 43 -7.55 -0.38 -4.08
N ILE A 44 -6.55 -0.53 -3.22
CA ILE A 44 -5.61 -1.64 -3.25
C ILE A 44 -5.40 -2.12 -1.81
N THR A 45 -5.37 -3.44 -1.63
CA THR A 45 -4.95 -4.11 -0.40
C THR A 45 -3.77 -5.00 -0.72
N CYS A 46 -2.81 -5.10 0.19
CA CYS A 46 -1.74 -6.09 0.10
C CYS A 46 -1.71 -6.88 1.39
N GLU A 47 -1.86 -8.19 1.27
CA GLU A 47 -1.91 -9.12 2.38
C GLU A 47 -0.92 -10.26 2.15
N GLU A 48 -0.38 -10.79 3.25
CA GLU A 48 0.49 -11.96 3.22
C GLU A 48 -0.37 -13.20 3.51
N LEU A 49 -0.51 -14.10 2.53
CA LEU A 49 -1.33 -15.31 2.64
C LEU A 49 -0.62 -16.45 3.39
N GLY A 50 0.71 -16.36 3.53
CA GLY A 50 1.58 -17.32 4.23
C GLY A 50 2.71 -17.89 3.35
N LYS A 51 3.79 -18.36 3.99
CA LYS A 51 5.01 -18.91 3.32
C LYS A 51 5.63 -17.94 2.29
N ASP A 52 5.76 -16.67 2.65
CA ASP A 52 6.32 -15.61 1.81
C ASP A 52 5.52 -15.32 0.53
N GLN A 53 4.25 -15.76 0.45
CA GLN A 53 3.35 -15.39 -0.64
C GLN A 53 2.56 -14.14 -0.29
N VAL A 54 2.51 -13.23 -1.26
CA VAL A 54 1.84 -11.95 -1.13
C VAL A 54 0.73 -11.83 -2.15
N GLU A 55 -0.44 -11.41 -1.70
CA GLU A 55 -1.58 -11.13 -2.55
C GLU A 55 -1.81 -9.62 -2.65
N ILE A 56 -1.91 -9.11 -3.87
CA ILE A 56 -2.35 -7.75 -4.16
C ILE A 56 -3.81 -7.82 -4.62
N GLN A 57 -4.72 -7.34 -3.79
CA GLN A 57 -6.14 -7.25 -4.10
C GLN A 57 -6.49 -5.86 -4.60
N ILE A 58 -7.22 -5.78 -5.72
CA ILE A 58 -7.56 -4.50 -6.36
C ILE A 58 -9.06 -4.38 -6.52
N ASP A 59 -9.62 -3.26 -6.07
CA ASP A 59 -11.01 -2.89 -6.35
C ASP A 59 -11.10 -2.39 -7.80
N LEU A 60 -11.44 -3.28 -8.72
CA LEU A 60 -11.50 -3.00 -10.16
C LEU A 60 -12.49 -1.88 -10.50
N ALA A 61 -13.61 -1.77 -9.77
CA ALA A 61 -14.61 -0.73 -10.02
C ALA A 61 -14.06 0.68 -9.72
N LYS A 62 -13.33 0.83 -8.60
CA LYS A 62 -12.63 2.10 -8.32
C LYS A 62 -11.40 2.29 -9.20
N TRP A 63 -10.72 1.20 -9.57
CA TRP A 63 -9.51 1.19 -10.38
C TRP A 63 -9.72 1.77 -11.78
N GLU A 64 -10.84 1.44 -12.42
CA GLU A 64 -11.18 1.95 -13.76
C GLU A 64 -11.35 3.48 -13.81
N SER A 65 -11.68 4.12 -12.68
CA SER A 65 -11.79 5.58 -12.60
C SER A 65 -10.44 6.30 -12.74
N LEU A 66 -9.33 5.60 -12.56
CA LEU A 66 -7.99 6.13 -12.66
C LEU A 66 -7.44 5.99 -14.09
N ALA A 67 -6.70 7.02 -14.52
CA ALA A 67 -5.98 6.95 -15.80
C ALA A 67 -4.95 5.80 -15.79
N LEU A 68 -4.67 5.23 -16.95
CA LEU A 68 -3.79 4.04 -17.06
C LEU A 68 -2.40 4.27 -16.44
N ASP A 69 -1.82 5.45 -16.64
CA ASP A 69 -0.53 5.80 -16.02
C ASP A 69 -0.61 5.92 -14.50
N GLN A 70 -1.73 6.41 -13.97
CA GLN A 70 -1.95 6.50 -12.53
C GLN A 70 -2.06 5.11 -11.92
N ARG A 71 -2.81 4.21 -12.58
CA ARG A 71 -2.93 2.80 -12.18
C ARG A 71 -1.59 2.10 -12.12
N ASN A 72 -0.77 2.24 -13.17
CA ASN A 72 0.54 1.59 -13.23
C ASN A 72 1.45 2.06 -12.09
N LEU A 73 1.49 3.37 -11.82
CA LEU A 73 2.32 3.93 -10.75
C LEU A 73 1.82 3.55 -9.35
N MET A 74 0.51 3.51 -9.14
CA MET A 74 -0.08 3.03 -7.88
C MET A 74 0.17 1.53 -7.66
N PHE A 75 0.13 0.74 -8.73
CA PHE A 75 0.49 -0.68 -8.67
C PHE A 75 1.98 -0.86 -8.33
N TRP A 76 2.87 -0.12 -8.99
CA TRP A 76 4.31 -0.18 -8.68
C TRP A 76 4.67 0.36 -7.30
N HIS A 77 3.85 1.24 -6.73
CA HIS A 77 3.97 1.63 -5.32
C HIS A 77 3.75 0.42 -4.39
N GLU A 78 2.70 -0.36 -4.60
CA GLU A 78 2.48 -1.57 -3.81
C GLU A 78 3.60 -2.60 -4.03
N VAL A 79 4.05 -2.78 -5.27
CA VAL A 79 5.25 -3.59 -5.56
C VAL A 79 6.48 -3.09 -4.79
N GLY A 80 6.68 -1.77 -4.71
CA GLY A 80 7.74 -1.16 -3.90
C GLY A 80 7.59 -1.47 -2.41
N ARG A 81 6.36 -1.49 -1.88
CA ARG A 81 6.07 -1.88 -0.49
C ARG A 81 6.40 -3.34 -0.21
N ILE A 82 6.11 -4.22 -1.17
CA ILE A 82 6.46 -5.65 -1.12
C ILE A 82 7.98 -5.81 -1.07
N GLN A 83 8.71 -5.15 -1.97
CA GLN A 83 10.18 -5.22 -1.99
C GLN A 83 10.85 -4.62 -0.73
N ASN A 84 10.14 -3.75 -0.01
CA ASN A 84 10.59 -3.15 1.24
C ASN A 84 10.20 -3.97 2.47
N ASP A 85 9.48 -5.07 2.32
CA ASP A 85 8.95 -5.87 3.43
C ASP A 85 8.10 -5.04 4.42
N THR A 86 7.33 -4.08 3.86
CA THR A 86 6.47 -3.16 4.62
C THR A 86 4.99 -3.56 4.60
N ILE A 87 4.73 -4.80 4.19
CA ILE A 87 3.39 -5.36 4.19
C ILE A 87 3.03 -5.69 5.64
N PRO A 88 1.83 -5.30 6.12
CA PRO A 88 1.42 -5.64 7.47
C PRO A 88 1.29 -7.16 7.62
N ARG A 89 2.22 -7.78 8.36
CA ARG A 89 2.12 -9.19 8.77
C ARG A 89 1.06 -9.37 9.86
N ASP A 90 0.30 -10.46 9.79
CA ASP A 90 -0.73 -10.98 10.71
C ASP A 90 -1.23 -10.08 11.87
N GLY A 91 -2.54 -9.84 11.87
CA GLY A 91 -3.27 -8.98 12.82
C GLY A 91 -3.83 -9.70 14.06
N TRP A 92 -3.26 -10.84 14.47
CA TRP A 92 -3.71 -11.58 15.66
C TRP A 92 -3.70 -10.73 16.94
N GLU A 93 -2.90 -9.66 16.96
CA GLU A 93 -2.81 -8.71 18.07
C GLU A 93 -4.18 -8.06 18.40
N MET A 94 -5.01 -7.81 17.38
CA MET A 94 -6.36 -7.28 17.57
C MET A 94 -7.31 -8.33 18.16
N ALA A 95 -7.17 -9.60 17.75
CA ALA A 95 -7.92 -10.70 18.32
C ALA A 95 -7.50 -10.96 19.78
N ALA A 96 -6.19 -10.99 20.06
CA ALA A 96 -5.66 -11.16 21.40
C ALA A 96 -6.10 -10.03 22.35
N LEU A 97 -6.12 -8.78 21.86
CA LEU A 97 -6.59 -7.63 22.63
C LEU A 97 -8.10 -7.70 22.89
N ALA A 98 -8.91 -8.08 21.89
CA ALA A 98 -10.36 -8.26 22.06
C ALA A 98 -10.70 -9.39 23.03
N ILE A 99 -9.99 -10.53 22.93
CA ILE A 99 -10.12 -11.67 23.84
C ILE A 99 -9.68 -11.28 25.24
N GLY A 100 -8.55 -10.60 25.41
CA GLY A 100 -8.04 -10.17 26.71
C GLY A 100 -8.99 -9.20 27.43
N LEU A 101 -9.57 -8.25 26.70
CA LEU A 101 -10.58 -7.33 27.25
C LEU A 101 -11.89 -8.04 27.61
N GLY A 102 -12.36 -8.98 26.77
CA GLY A 102 -13.56 -9.77 27.06
C GLY A 102 -13.37 -10.71 28.25
N GLY A 103 -12.22 -11.38 28.33
CA GLY A 103 -11.85 -12.27 29.44
C GLY A 103 -11.75 -11.52 30.77
N ALA A 104 -11.08 -10.37 30.78
CA ALA A 104 -10.93 -9.56 31.99
C ALA A 104 -12.28 -9.12 32.59
N ILE A 105 -13.29 -8.79 31.76
CA ILE A 105 -14.63 -8.43 32.24
C ILE A 105 -15.36 -9.64 32.83
N GLY A 106 -15.25 -10.81 32.21
CA GLY A 106 -15.85 -12.05 32.70
C GLY A 106 -15.23 -12.54 34.01
N GLU A 107 -13.91 -12.44 34.13
CA GLU A 107 -13.15 -12.90 35.30
C GLU A 107 -13.30 -11.98 36.51
N LEU A 108 -13.51 -10.67 36.28
CA LEU A 108 -13.85 -9.72 37.35
C LEU A 108 -15.16 -10.13 38.06
N TRP A 109 -16.08 -10.75 37.32
CA TRP A 109 -17.35 -11.24 37.82
C TRP A 109 -17.23 -12.60 38.53
N VAL A 110 -16.34 -13.47 38.03
CA VAL A 110 -16.05 -14.80 38.59
C VAL A 110 -15.08 -14.75 39.79
N GLN A 111 -14.47 -13.59 40.07
CA GLN A 111 -13.50 -13.36 41.16
C GLN A 111 -12.24 -14.26 41.08
N ASP A 112 -11.88 -14.74 39.89
CA ASP A 112 -10.64 -15.47 39.69
C ASP A 112 -9.47 -14.51 39.43
N GLY A 113 -8.70 -14.24 40.48
CA GLY A 113 -7.58 -13.30 40.42
C GLY A 113 -6.40 -13.76 39.57
N LEU A 114 -6.21 -15.07 39.36
CA LEU A 114 -5.10 -15.59 38.56
C LEU A 114 -5.37 -15.38 37.07
N LEU A 115 -6.58 -15.72 36.64
CA LEU A 115 -7.06 -15.53 35.28
C LEU A 115 -7.08 -14.04 34.91
N LEU A 116 -7.55 -13.17 35.81
CA LEU A 116 -7.56 -11.72 35.61
C LEU A 116 -6.15 -11.17 35.35
N MET A 117 -5.14 -11.65 36.08
CA MET A 117 -3.75 -11.25 35.89
C MET A 117 -3.20 -11.69 34.53
N LEU A 118 -3.55 -12.90 34.06
CA LEU A 118 -3.17 -13.39 32.73
C LEU A 118 -3.84 -12.57 31.62
N ALA A 119 -5.13 -12.27 31.76
CA ALA A 119 -5.87 -11.45 30.80
C ALA A 119 -5.28 -10.03 30.70
N LEU A 120 -4.95 -9.42 31.84
CA LEU A 120 -4.29 -8.10 31.88
C LEU A 120 -2.87 -8.14 31.31
N ALA A 121 -2.10 -9.20 31.56
CA ALA A 121 -0.77 -9.37 30.99
C ALA A 121 -0.81 -9.49 29.46
N LEU A 122 -1.74 -10.31 28.93
CA LEU A 122 -1.95 -10.46 27.49
C LEU A 122 -2.40 -9.15 26.83
N CYS A 123 -3.34 -8.44 27.46
CA CYS A 123 -3.83 -7.15 27.00
C CYS A 123 -2.73 -6.07 27.05
N GLY A 124 -1.93 -6.04 28.11
CA GLY A 124 -0.82 -5.11 28.25
C GLY A 124 0.28 -5.33 27.20
N PHE A 125 0.66 -6.59 26.98
CA PHE A 125 1.68 -6.95 25.98
C PHE A 125 1.21 -6.67 24.55
N SER A 126 -0.01 -7.09 24.20
CA SER A 126 -0.61 -6.83 22.88
C SER A 126 -0.79 -5.32 22.63
N GLY A 127 -1.27 -4.58 23.63
CA GLY A 127 -1.42 -3.12 23.57
C GLY A 127 -0.09 -2.39 23.39
N TRP A 128 0.96 -2.79 24.12
CA TRP A 128 2.30 -2.22 23.96
C TRP A 128 2.89 -2.50 22.56
N ARG A 129 2.74 -3.73 22.08
CA ARG A 129 3.20 -4.12 20.73
C ARG A 129 2.45 -3.33 19.64
N LEU A 130 1.13 -3.18 19.77
CA LEU A 130 0.30 -2.41 18.85
C LEU A 130 0.68 -0.91 18.85
N TYR A 131 0.92 -0.34 20.03
CA TYR A 131 1.39 1.03 20.18
C TYR A 131 2.72 1.27 19.47
N ARG A 132 3.70 0.37 19.68
CA ARG A 132 5.00 0.44 19.01
C ARG A 132 4.89 0.29 17.48
N ARG A 133 3.93 -0.49 17.00
CA ARG A 133 3.66 -0.71 15.56
C ARG A 133 2.95 0.48 14.90
N ASN A 134 2.11 1.21 15.62
CA ASN A 134 1.35 2.36 15.11
C ASN A 134 2.17 3.66 15.11
N ASN A 135 3.40 3.65 14.56
CA ASN A 135 4.20 4.85 14.41
C ASN A 135 3.89 5.56 13.07
N PRO A 136 3.16 6.71 13.08
CA PRO A 136 2.70 7.36 11.86
C PRO A 136 3.85 7.94 11.01
N GLN A 137 4.97 8.29 11.64
CA GLN A 137 6.13 8.82 10.93
C GLN A 137 6.87 7.72 10.17
N LYS A 138 7.00 6.53 10.78
CA LYS A 138 7.58 5.35 10.12
C LYS A 138 6.73 4.92 8.92
N SER A 139 5.41 4.81 9.11
CA SER A 139 4.48 4.46 8.03
C SER A 139 4.51 5.48 6.88
N LEU A 140 4.65 6.78 7.17
CA LEU A 140 4.81 7.79 6.13
C LEU A 140 6.14 7.63 5.37
N ALA A 141 7.24 7.37 6.08
CA ALA A 141 8.55 7.17 5.46
C ALA A 141 8.57 5.92 4.56
N GLU A 142 7.98 4.81 5.03
CA GLU A 142 7.82 3.57 4.25
C GLU A 142 7.01 3.81 2.97
N ALA A 143 5.94 4.61 3.05
CA ALA A 143 5.16 4.97 1.87
C ALA A 143 5.94 5.88 0.90
N ILE A 144 6.76 6.81 1.40
CA ILE A 144 7.62 7.66 0.54
C ILE A 144 8.69 6.81 -0.15
N ASP A 145 9.31 5.87 0.56
CA ASP A 145 10.33 4.99 -0.01
C ASP A 145 9.72 4.06 -1.08
N ALA A 146 8.51 3.57 -0.85
CA ALA A 146 7.75 2.84 -1.87
C ALA A 146 7.40 3.70 -3.10
N ASP A 147 7.09 4.98 -2.93
CA ASP A 147 6.90 5.93 -4.04
C ASP A 147 8.19 6.12 -4.87
N GLU A 148 9.34 6.20 -4.22
CA GLU A 148 10.64 6.29 -4.91
C GLU A 148 10.97 5.00 -5.68
N ARG A 149 10.69 3.83 -5.10
CA ARG A 149 10.82 2.55 -5.80
C ARG A 149 9.86 2.43 -6.99
N ALA A 150 8.62 2.89 -6.84
CA ALA A 150 7.65 2.89 -7.93
C ALA A 150 8.16 3.67 -9.13
N ILE A 151 8.80 4.83 -8.89
CA ILE A 151 9.41 5.65 -9.95
C ILE A 151 10.60 4.92 -10.58
N ALA A 152 11.46 4.30 -9.77
CA ALA A 152 12.58 3.52 -10.27
C ALA A 152 12.10 2.37 -11.18
N ILE A 153 11.05 1.64 -10.77
CA ILE A 153 10.44 0.58 -11.57
C ILE A 153 9.83 1.19 -12.85
N ALA A 154 9.05 2.27 -12.75
CA ALA A 154 8.45 2.94 -13.90
C ALA A 154 9.49 3.33 -14.96
N THR A 155 10.66 3.84 -14.54
CA THR A 155 11.73 4.18 -15.46
C THR A 155 12.33 2.97 -16.19
N ARG A 156 12.38 1.79 -15.54
CA ARG A 156 12.78 0.53 -16.16
C ARG A 156 11.76 0.04 -17.20
N PHE A 157 10.48 0.32 -16.95
CA PHE A 157 9.38 0.03 -17.87
C PHE A 157 9.16 1.12 -18.94
N GLY A 158 10.11 2.05 -19.11
CA GLY A 158 10.12 3.02 -20.22
C GLY A 158 9.48 4.37 -19.93
N TYR A 159 9.04 4.65 -18.70
CA TYR A 159 8.58 5.98 -18.34
C TYR A 159 9.77 6.95 -18.23
N THR A 160 9.63 8.15 -18.77
CA THR A 160 10.59 9.21 -18.48
C THR A 160 10.46 9.64 -17.03
N LEU A 161 11.59 10.02 -16.40
CA LEU A 161 11.61 10.46 -15.00
C LEU A 161 10.57 11.57 -14.73
N PRO A 162 10.45 12.64 -15.54
CA PRO A 162 9.43 13.67 -15.32
C PRO A 162 8.00 13.15 -15.45
N ASN A 163 7.75 12.21 -16.37
CA ASN A 163 6.42 11.63 -16.55
C ASN A 163 6.02 10.76 -15.34
N ALA A 164 6.95 9.94 -14.83
CA ALA A 164 6.71 9.13 -13.63
C ALA A 164 6.30 10.00 -12.43
N TYR A 165 7.03 11.09 -12.17
CA TYR A 165 6.67 12.04 -11.11
C TYR A 165 5.31 12.72 -11.34
N LYS A 166 5.00 13.10 -12.59
CA LYS A 166 3.73 13.76 -12.93
C LYS A 166 2.55 12.81 -12.77
N SER A 167 2.67 11.57 -13.25
CA SER A 167 1.62 10.56 -13.19
C SER A 167 1.33 10.15 -11.75
N LEU A 168 2.35 9.86 -10.95
CA LEU A 168 2.18 9.56 -9.53
C LEU A 168 1.60 10.76 -8.75
N GLY A 169 2.08 11.97 -9.02
CA GLY A 169 1.55 13.19 -8.40
C GLY A 169 0.09 13.46 -8.76
N SER A 170 -0.33 13.14 -10.00
CA SER A 170 -1.72 13.24 -10.42
C SER A 170 -2.60 12.18 -9.75
N ALA A 171 -2.10 10.95 -9.61
CA ALA A 171 -2.79 9.87 -8.91
C ALA A 171 -3.07 10.26 -7.45
N LEU A 172 -2.05 10.77 -6.75
CA LEU A 172 -2.20 11.22 -5.36
C LEU A 172 -3.23 12.36 -5.22
N LYS A 173 -3.30 13.30 -6.17
CA LYS A 173 -4.33 14.35 -6.17
C LYS A 173 -5.73 13.77 -6.31
N THR A 174 -5.93 12.88 -7.27
CA THR A 174 -7.21 12.18 -7.45
C THR A 174 -7.61 11.41 -6.19
N LEU A 175 -6.66 10.73 -5.53
CA LEU A 175 -6.92 10.05 -4.26
C LEU A 175 -7.26 11.00 -3.11
N ILE A 176 -6.64 12.19 -3.04
CA ILE A 176 -6.96 13.21 -2.04
C ILE A 176 -8.41 13.68 -2.18
N GLU A 177 -8.87 13.89 -3.42
CA GLU A 177 -10.23 14.33 -3.73
C GLU A 177 -11.26 13.24 -3.45
N GLN A 178 -10.95 11.99 -3.81
CA GLN A 178 -11.85 10.85 -3.62
C GLN A 178 -11.90 10.30 -2.19
N THR A 179 -10.95 10.66 -1.31
CA THR A 179 -10.85 10.08 0.04
C THR A 179 -11.64 10.88 1.07
N PRO A 180 -12.73 10.34 1.64
CA PRO A 180 -13.51 11.04 2.66
C PRO A 180 -12.83 11.03 4.04
N LYS A 181 -12.00 10.03 4.34
CA LYS A 181 -11.36 9.86 5.65
C LYS A 181 -10.19 10.83 5.84
N LYS A 182 -10.33 11.79 6.76
CA LYS A 182 -9.31 12.83 7.06
C LYS A 182 -7.90 12.26 7.26
N ARG A 183 -7.73 11.23 8.08
CA ARG A 183 -6.40 10.64 8.36
C ARG A 183 -5.71 10.09 7.11
N LYS A 184 -6.43 9.36 6.24
CA LYS A 184 -5.88 8.83 4.98
C LYS A 184 -5.58 9.95 3.98
N ARG A 185 -6.46 10.95 3.90
CA ARG A 185 -6.25 12.13 3.07
C ARG A 185 -4.99 12.91 3.49
N ASP A 186 -4.78 13.11 4.79
CA ASP A 186 -3.60 13.79 5.33
C ASP A 186 -2.30 13.02 5.00
N GLN A 187 -2.34 11.69 4.95
CA GLN A 187 -1.22 10.86 4.49
C GLN A 187 -0.91 11.10 3.01
N TYR A 188 -1.92 11.14 2.13
CA TYR A 188 -1.72 11.41 0.71
C TYR A 188 -1.18 12.83 0.45
N ILE A 189 -1.64 13.83 1.22
CA ILE A 189 -1.12 15.20 1.15
C ILE A 189 0.38 15.22 1.49
N LYS A 190 0.77 14.58 2.60
CA LYS A 190 2.17 14.51 3.03
C LYS A 190 3.04 13.77 2.01
N ARG A 191 2.55 12.67 1.43
CA ARG A 191 3.23 11.94 0.35
C ARG A 191 3.41 12.82 -0.88
N LEU A 192 2.37 13.55 -1.29
CA LEU A 192 2.43 14.46 -2.42
C LEU A 192 3.46 15.58 -2.21
N ASP A 193 3.56 16.13 -1.00
CA ASP A 193 4.56 17.15 -0.70
C ASP A 193 5.99 16.59 -0.66
N ALA A 194 6.17 15.36 -0.16
CA ALA A 194 7.45 14.65 -0.26
C ALA A 194 7.85 14.39 -1.72
N LEU A 195 6.88 13.96 -2.55
CA LEU A 195 7.08 13.70 -3.98
C LEU A 195 7.52 14.96 -4.74
N LYS A 196 6.92 16.12 -4.43
CA LYS A 196 7.35 17.40 -5.03
C LYS A 196 8.79 17.74 -4.67
N LYS A 197 9.20 17.50 -3.42
CA LYS A 197 10.58 17.73 -2.96
C LYS A 197 11.57 16.80 -3.66
N SER A 198 11.25 15.51 -3.80
CA SER A 198 12.10 14.55 -4.51
C SER A 198 12.18 14.86 -6.01
N ALA A 199 11.08 15.26 -6.64
CA ALA A 199 11.07 15.73 -8.03
C ALA A 199 11.97 16.96 -8.25
N ALA A 200 11.92 17.94 -7.35
CA ALA A 200 12.80 19.12 -7.41
C ALA A 200 14.28 18.72 -7.31
N LYS A 201 14.62 17.87 -6.34
CA LYS A 201 15.98 17.35 -6.16
C LYS A 201 16.46 16.55 -7.37
N ALA A 202 15.61 15.73 -7.97
CA ALA A 202 15.92 14.98 -9.18
C ALA A 202 16.18 15.89 -10.39
N LYS A 203 15.39 16.96 -10.53
CA LYS A 203 15.57 17.99 -11.56
C LYS A 203 16.89 18.75 -11.38
N ASP A 204 17.24 19.11 -10.14
CA ASP A 204 18.49 19.80 -9.84
C ASP A 204 19.71 18.92 -10.14
N ARG A 205 19.64 17.62 -9.81
CA ARG A 205 20.67 16.64 -10.19
C ARG A 205 20.83 16.52 -11.71
N ALA A 206 19.73 16.47 -12.46
CA ALA A 206 19.77 16.42 -13.92
C ALA A 206 20.40 17.68 -14.53
N ARG A 207 20.15 18.86 -13.93
CA ARG A 207 20.78 20.12 -14.33
C ARG A 207 22.27 20.17 -14.02
N ALA A 208 22.68 19.68 -12.84
CA ALA A 208 24.08 19.65 -12.44
C ALA A 208 24.93 18.69 -13.29
N GLY A 209 24.39 17.51 -13.62
CA GLY A 209 25.08 16.51 -14.47
C GLY A 209 25.16 16.89 -15.95
N GLY A 210 24.30 17.79 -16.43
CA GLY A 210 24.32 18.30 -17.81
C GLY A 210 25.43 19.32 -18.09
N ASN A 211 26.09 19.86 -17.06
CA ASN A 211 27.10 20.91 -17.19
C ASN A 211 28.55 20.37 -17.24
N THR A 212 28.73 19.06 -17.18
CA THR A 212 30.02 18.36 -17.42
C THR A 212 30.09 17.87 -18.86
N ARG A 213 30.16 18.79 -19.83
CA ARG A 213 30.74 18.48 -21.13
C ARG A 213 32.25 18.69 -21.03
N PRO A 214 33.10 17.68 -21.29
CA PRO A 214 34.53 17.93 -21.37
C PRO A 214 34.76 18.83 -22.59
N ALA A 215 35.39 19.98 -22.36
CA ALA A 215 35.92 20.79 -23.43
C ALA A 215 37.09 20.02 -24.06
N TYR A 216 36.85 19.43 -25.22
CA TYR A 216 37.88 18.98 -26.16
C TYR A 216 37.49 19.47 -27.54
#